data_AF-A0A520EK90-F1
#
_entry.id   AF-A0A520EK90-F1
#
_cell.length_a   1.000
_cell.length_b   1.000
_cell.length_c   1.000
_cell.angle_alpha   90.00
_cell.angle_beta   90.00
_cell.angle_gamma   90.00
#
_symmetry.space_group_name_H-M   'P 1'
#
loop_
_entity.id
_entity.type
_entity.pdbx_description
1 polymer ?
#
loop_
_entity_poly.entity_id
_entity_poly.type
_entity_poly.pdbx_seq_one_letter_code
_entity_poly.pdbx_strand_id
1 'polypeptide(L)'
;VFTGTEAEQLDRELIRRMRDYRDTLQPARRLLFDRFEYVQTARKVVGVGSVGTRAWIVLLRGPGGDPLFLQAKEAGPSVLEKYVDGPAFTNHGERVVTGQRLMQAASDILLGWQQGPDADGAVRDYYIRQLRDGKGSAVIETMNPDAMAMYGRLCARVLAYAHARAGDRFAIAGYLGSDDDFDKSLTAFAETYADQNERDHAALRKAIDDGRITAHPGT
;
A
#
# COMPACT_ATOMS: atom_id res chain seq x y z
N VAL A 1 -6.12 -16.18 19.91
CA VAL A 1 -6.72 -15.15 20.79
C VAL A 1 -5.72 -14.91 21.89
N PHE A 2 -5.23 -13.68 22.07
CA PHE A 2 -4.22 -13.37 23.09
C PHE A 2 -4.80 -13.61 24.50
N THR A 3 -3.99 -14.14 25.41
CA THR A 3 -4.38 -14.19 26.83
C THR A 3 -4.40 -12.77 27.44
N GLY A 4 -5.05 -12.56 28.59
CA GLY A 4 -5.20 -11.23 29.19
C GLY A 4 -3.87 -10.50 29.41
N THR A 5 -2.84 -11.19 29.90
CA THR A 5 -1.51 -10.60 30.15
C THR A 5 -0.72 -10.34 28.86
N GLU A 6 -0.85 -11.19 27.84
CA GLU A 6 -0.24 -10.97 26.52
C GLU A 6 -0.89 -9.79 25.79
N ALA A 7 -2.21 -9.64 25.93
CA ALA A 7 -2.95 -8.51 25.37
C ALA A 7 -2.51 -7.18 26.01
N GLU A 8 -2.34 -7.12 27.33
CA GLU A 8 -1.85 -5.92 28.01
C GLU A 8 -0.42 -5.53 27.65
N GLN A 9 0.47 -6.52 27.48
CA GLN A 9 1.85 -6.28 27.02
C GLN A 9 1.87 -5.76 25.58
N LEU A 10 1.08 -6.37 24.71
CA LEU A 10 0.93 -5.93 23.31
C LEU A 10 0.36 -4.50 23.25
N ASP A 11 -0.65 -4.17 24.06
CA ASP A 11 -1.22 -2.82 24.10
C ASP A 11 -0.20 -1.77 24.56
N ARG A 12 0.60 -2.07 25.61
CA ARG A 12 1.67 -1.16 26.05
C ARG A 12 2.71 -0.92 24.95
N GLU A 13 3.10 -1.96 24.24
CA GLU A 13 4.04 -1.85 23.13
C GLU A 13 3.44 -1.07 21.95
N LEU A 14 2.18 -1.31 21.61
CA LEU A 14 1.48 -0.54 20.57
C LEU A 14 1.38 0.93 20.95
N ILE A 15 1.01 1.26 22.20
CA ILE A 15 0.99 2.65 22.69
C ILE A 15 2.38 3.29 22.58
N ARG A 16 3.45 2.58 22.92
CA ARG A 16 4.83 3.06 22.76
C ARG A 16 5.11 3.38 21.30
N ARG A 17 4.82 2.46 20.39
CA ARG A 17 5.05 2.63 18.95
C ARG A 17 4.20 3.75 18.34
N MET A 18 3.02 4.04 18.90
CA MET A 18 2.23 5.21 18.48
C MET A 18 2.93 6.54 18.77
N ARG A 19 3.78 6.62 19.82
CA ARG A 19 4.61 7.80 20.07
C ARG A 19 5.70 7.92 19.00
N ASP A 20 6.39 6.82 18.70
CA ASP A 20 7.42 6.78 17.66
C ASP A 20 6.81 7.19 16.30
N TYR A 21 5.63 6.66 15.96
CA TYR A 21 4.86 7.06 14.79
C TYR A 21 4.51 8.55 14.78
N ARG A 22 4.04 9.08 15.91
CA ARG A 22 3.68 10.49 16.04
C ARG A 22 4.86 11.38 15.66
N ASP A 23 6.08 11.00 16.01
CA ASP A 23 7.27 11.78 15.65
C ASP A 23 7.65 11.71 14.17
N THR A 24 7.08 10.78 13.40
CA THR A 24 7.22 10.74 11.93
C THR A 24 6.28 11.72 11.19
N LEU A 25 5.29 12.26 11.88
CA LEU A 25 4.34 13.21 11.32
C LEU A 25 4.94 14.62 11.22
N GLN A 26 4.41 15.44 10.31
CA GLN A 26 4.77 16.86 10.25
C GLN A 26 4.38 17.57 11.56
N PRO A 27 5.15 18.57 12.04
CA PRO A 27 4.91 19.23 13.33
C PRO A 27 3.46 19.68 13.58
N ALA A 28 2.84 20.32 12.59
CA ALA A 28 1.44 20.77 12.71
C ALA A 28 0.42 19.61 12.79
N ARG A 29 0.75 18.42 12.26
CA ARG A 29 -0.13 17.24 12.25
C ARG A 29 -0.02 16.50 13.57
N ARG A 30 1.13 16.59 14.24
CA ARG A 30 1.35 16.12 15.60
C ARG A 30 0.41 16.79 16.60
N LEU A 31 0.28 18.12 16.54
CA LEU A 31 -0.64 18.87 17.41
C LEU A 31 -2.11 18.46 17.26
N LEU A 32 -2.51 18.03 16.07
CA LEU A 32 -3.84 17.45 15.83
C LEU A 32 -3.92 16.04 16.43
N PHE A 33 -2.93 15.21 16.15
CA PHE A 33 -2.88 13.82 16.62
C PHE A 33 -2.81 13.71 18.15
N ASP A 34 -2.12 14.62 18.82
CA ASP A 34 -1.95 14.65 20.29
C ASP A 34 -3.29 14.89 21.04
N ARG A 35 -4.37 15.23 20.34
CA ARG A 35 -5.73 15.36 20.91
C ARG A 35 -6.49 14.04 20.96
N PHE A 36 -5.94 12.99 20.36
CA PHE A 36 -6.58 11.69 20.28
C PHE A 36 -5.92 10.72 21.26
N GLU A 37 -6.76 9.98 21.99
CA GLU A 37 -6.32 8.96 22.93
C GLU A 37 -6.47 7.56 22.32
N TYR A 38 -5.52 6.68 22.59
CA TYR A 38 -5.60 5.28 22.18
C TYR A 38 -6.79 4.59 22.85
N VAL A 39 -7.58 3.83 22.08
CA VAL A 39 -8.68 3.02 22.61
C VAL A 39 -8.38 1.54 22.48
N GLN A 40 -8.12 1.07 21.26
CA GLN A 40 -7.97 -0.35 20.97
C GLN A 40 -7.29 -0.58 19.62
N THR A 41 -6.63 -1.74 19.48
CA THR A 41 -6.14 -2.24 18.20
C THR A 41 -6.77 -3.58 17.85
N ALA A 42 -7.03 -3.80 16.57
CA ALA A 42 -7.50 -5.08 16.04
C ALA A 42 -6.66 -5.50 14.82
N ARG A 43 -6.42 -6.80 14.67
CA ARG A 43 -5.77 -7.34 13.47
C ARG A 43 -6.79 -7.44 12.34
N LYS A 44 -6.43 -6.91 11.17
CA LYS A 44 -7.24 -7.02 9.95
C LYS A 44 -6.72 -8.16 9.08
N VAL A 45 -7.62 -9.06 8.69
CA VAL A 45 -7.35 -10.03 7.63
C VAL A 45 -7.33 -9.28 6.29
N VAL A 46 -6.24 -9.41 5.55
CA VAL A 46 -6.02 -8.70 4.28
C VAL A 46 -6.48 -9.53 3.09
N GLY A 47 -6.75 -8.87 1.96
CA GLY A 47 -7.12 -9.54 0.71
C GLY A 47 -5.93 -10.21 0.00
N VAL A 48 -6.22 -10.87 -1.12
CA VAL A 48 -5.30 -11.73 -1.89
C VAL A 48 -3.93 -11.11 -2.18
N GLY A 49 -3.88 -9.82 -2.55
CA GLY A 49 -2.62 -9.11 -2.88
C GLY A 49 -1.74 -8.75 -1.68
N SER A 50 -2.10 -9.17 -0.47
CA SER A 50 -1.29 -8.94 0.74
C SER A 50 -1.26 -10.17 1.64
N VAL A 51 -1.67 -11.34 1.13
CA VAL A 51 -1.60 -12.62 1.86
C VAL A 51 -0.16 -12.84 2.34
N GLY A 52 -0.02 -13.15 3.62
CA GLY A 52 1.28 -13.29 4.29
C GLY A 52 1.78 -12.03 5.01
N THR A 53 1.17 -10.86 4.77
CA THR A 53 1.53 -9.61 5.48
C THR A 53 0.55 -9.26 6.58
N ARG A 54 1.01 -8.50 7.57
CA ARG A 54 0.20 -8.04 8.71
C ARG A 54 -0.45 -6.69 8.44
N ALA A 55 -1.69 -6.57 8.88
CA ALA A 55 -2.40 -5.29 8.94
C ALA A 55 -3.12 -5.13 10.27
N TRP A 56 -3.02 -3.93 10.84
CA TRP A 56 -3.63 -3.56 12.10
C TRP A 56 -4.53 -2.34 11.90
N ILE A 57 -5.65 -2.32 12.62
CA ILE A 57 -6.54 -1.17 12.75
C ILE A 57 -6.37 -0.63 14.16
N VAL A 58 -6.05 0.65 14.28
CA VAL A 58 -5.93 1.34 15.56
C VAL A 58 -7.10 2.31 15.68
N LEU A 59 -7.89 2.17 16.73
CA LEU A 59 -8.94 3.10 17.10
C LEU A 59 -8.38 4.10 18.11
N LEU A 60 -8.50 5.39 17.78
CA LEU A 60 -8.28 6.48 18.70
C LEU A 60 -9.57 7.30 18.88
N ARG A 61 -9.67 8.03 19.99
CA ARG A 61 -10.83 8.85 20.33
C ARG A 61 -10.41 10.29 20.63
N GLY A 62 -11.06 11.24 19.96
CA GLY A 62 -10.85 12.67 20.19
C GLY A 62 -11.66 13.21 21.38
N PRO A 63 -11.47 14.49 21.75
CA PRO A 63 -12.07 15.08 22.94
C PRO A 63 -13.60 15.14 22.91
N GLY A 64 -14.20 15.24 21.71
CA GLY A 64 -15.65 15.20 21.50
C GLY A 64 -16.24 13.78 21.45
N GLY A 65 -15.42 12.74 21.63
CA GLY A 65 -15.79 11.35 21.40
C GLY A 65 -15.65 10.89 19.96
N ASP A 66 -15.12 11.74 19.06
CA ASP A 66 -14.95 11.45 17.64
C ASP A 66 -13.98 10.28 17.40
N PRO A 67 -14.36 9.26 16.60
CA PRO A 67 -13.48 8.14 16.31
C PRO A 67 -12.47 8.50 15.21
N LEU A 68 -11.21 8.14 15.41
CA LEU A 68 -10.17 8.15 14.38
C LEU A 68 -9.66 6.73 14.19
N PHE A 69 -9.84 6.18 12.98
CA PHE A 69 -9.30 4.89 12.61
C PHE A 69 -8.02 5.06 11.79
N LEU A 70 -6.93 4.48 12.28
CA LEU A 70 -5.69 4.33 11.53
C LEU A 70 -5.50 2.89 11.09
N GLN A 71 -4.79 2.70 9.99
CA GLN A 71 -4.36 1.42 9.49
C GLN A 71 -2.83 1.38 9.43
N ALA A 72 -2.23 0.44 10.17
CA ALA A 72 -0.83 0.10 10.02
C ALA A 72 -0.70 -1.13 9.12
N LYS A 73 0.10 -1.03 8.07
CA LYS A 73 0.38 -2.13 7.13
C LYS A 73 1.86 -2.47 7.14
N GLU A 74 2.16 -3.75 7.23
CA GLU A 74 3.53 -4.25 7.17
C GLU A 74 4.19 -3.83 5.85
N ALA A 75 5.43 -3.38 5.95
CA ALA A 75 6.28 -3.05 4.81
C ALA A 75 7.52 -3.92 4.84
N GLY A 76 7.70 -4.72 3.79
CA GLY A 76 8.95 -5.45 3.56
C GLY A 76 9.89 -4.73 2.60
N PRO A 77 11.05 -5.36 2.30
CA PRO A 77 11.94 -4.95 1.23
C PRO A 77 11.19 -4.75 -0.09
N SER A 78 11.67 -3.84 -0.93
CA SER A 78 11.08 -3.69 -2.26
C SER A 78 11.38 -4.94 -3.09
N VAL A 79 10.40 -5.45 -3.84
CA VAL A 79 10.65 -6.55 -4.80
C VAL A 79 11.70 -6.16 -5.86
N LEU A 80 11.84 -4.85 -6.10
CA LEU A 80 12.81 -4.29 -7.05
C LEU A 80 14.21 -4.10 -6.46
N GLU A 81 14.37 -4.17 -5.14
CA GLU A 81 15.63 -3.82 -4.45
C GLU A 81 16.82 -4.70 -4.86
N LYS A 82 16.56 -5.87 -5.43
CA LYS A 82 17.59 -6.79 -5.96
C LYS A 82 17.99 -6.51 -7.41
N TYR A 83 17.24 -5.67 -8.11
CA TYR A 83 17.36 -5.50 -9.56
C TYR A 83 17.72 -4.09 -9.97
N VAL A 84 17.49 -3.11 -9.09
CA VAL A 84 17.79 -1.70 -9.35
C VAL A 84 18.42 -1.07 -8.13
N ASP A 85 19.34 -0.14 -8.37
CA ASP A 85 19.90 0.70 -7.33
C ASP A 85 18.82 1.66 -6.79
N GLY A 86 18.91 1.98 -5.51
CA GLY A 86 18.00 2.90 -4.85
C GLY A 86 18.52 3.37 -3.50
N PRO A 87 17.86 4.38 -2.91
CA PRO A 87 18.19 4.84 -1.57
C PRO A 87 18.03 3.71 -0.54
N ALA A 88 19.02 3.55 0.32
CA ALA A 88 18.98 2.62 1.43
C ALA A 88 18.06 3.15 2.54
N PHE A 89 17.22 2.29 3.09
CA PHE A 89 16.38 2.59 4.25
C PHE A 89 16.55 1.50 5.30
N THR A 90 16.72 1.90 6.55
CA THR A 90 16.73 0.98 7.70
C THR A 90 15.32 0.58 8.13
N ASN A 91 14.30 1.31 7.68
CA ASN A 91 12.88 1.06 7.93
C ASN A 91 12.11 1.09 6.59
N HIS A 92 11.53 -0.02 6.18
CA HIS A 92 10.80 -0.09 4.92
C HIS A 92 9.43 0.62 4.96
N GLY A 93 8.87 0.86 6.15
CA GLY A 93 7.73 1.75 6.34
C GLY A 93 8.08 3.20 5.95
N GLU A 94 9.25 3.68 6.37
CA GLU A 94 9.78 4.99 5.98
C GLU A 94 9.98 5.08 4.46
N ARG A 95 10.56 4.04 3.85
CA ARG A 95 10.71 3.94 2.39
C ARG A 95 9.37 4.15 1.67
N VAL A 96 8.33 3.43 2.10
CA VAL A 96 6.99 3.52 1.51
C VAL A 96 6.40 4.93 1.67
N VAL A 97 6.50 5.50 2.87
CA VAL A 97 5.96 6.84 3.17
C VAL A 97 6.68 7.92 2.38
N THR A 98 8.01 7.84 2.30
CA THR A 98 8.84 8.77 1.53
C THR A 98 8.48 8.71 0.05
N GLY A 99 8.39 7.51 -0.52
CA GLY A 99 7.97 7.33 -1.92
C GLY A 99 6.57 7.90 -2.19
N GLN A 100 5.61 7.68 -1.29
CA GLN A 100 4.27 8.25 -1.41
C GLN A 100 4.29 9.78 -1.37
N ARG A 101 5.01 10.39 -0.42
CA ARG A 101 5.10 11.86 -0.31
C ARG A 101 5.80 12.50 -1.51
N LEU A 102 6.78 11.83 -2.10
CA LEU A 102 7.46 12.26 -3.33
C LEU A 102 6.53 12.20 -4.55
N MET A 103 5.87 11.07 -4.76
CA MET A 103 5.04 10.84 -5.96
C MET A 103 3.69 11.57 -5.90
N GLN A 104 2.98 11.48 -4.76
CA GLN A 104 1.59 11.91 -4.64
C GLN A 104 1.49 13.40 -4.36
N ALA A 105 0.73 14.13 -5.19
CA ALA A 105 0.52 15.58 -4.99
C ALA A 105 -0.11 15.89 -3.62
N ALA A 106 -0.99 15.01 -3.17
CA ALA A 106 -1.59 15.01 -1.85
C ALA A 106 -1.57 13.58 -1.31
N SER A 107 -0.79 13.38 -0.25
CA SER A 107 -0.81 12.14 0.54
C SER A 107 -1.75 12.27 1.73
N ASP A 108 -2.04 11.14 2.38
CA ASP A 108 -2.78 11.14 3.63
C ASP A 108 -2.09 12.02 4.70
N ILE A 109 -2.86 12.86 5.40
CA ILE A 109 -2.30 13.84 6.34
C ILE A 109 -1.67 13.19 7.58
N LEU A 110 -2.05 11.95 7.87
CA LEU A 110 -1.53 11.11 8.95
C LEU A 110 -0.66 9.97 8.39
N LEU A 111 -0.09 10.16 7.19
CA LEU A 111 0.86 9.21 6.63
C LEU A 111 2.18 9.26 7.42
N GLY A 112 2.53 8.17 8.10
CA GLY A 112 3.75 8.03 8.88
C GLY A 112 4.19 6.57 8.96
N TRP A 113 5.21 6.27 9.77
CA TRP A 113 5.73 4.91 9.89
C TRP A 113 6.08 4.57 11.34
N GLN A 114 6.28 3.28 11.62
CA GLN A 114 6.78 2.79 12.90
C GLN A 114 7.53 1.47 12.67
N GLN A 115 8.32 1.06 13.65
CA GLN A 115 8.96 -0.24 13.71
C GLN A 115 8.78 -0.81 15.12
N GLY A 116 8.63 -2.12 15.24
CA GLY A 116 8.61 -2.76 16.54
C GLY A 116 8.33 -4.26 16.46
N PRO A 117 8.51 -4.97 17.60
CA PRO A 117 8.16 -6.38 17.69
C PRO A 117 6.66 -6.58 17.44
N ASP A 118 6.35 -7.72 16.83
CA ASP A 118 4.99 -8.22 16.72
C ASP A 118 4.73 -9.34 17.73
N ALA A 119 3.52 -9.92 17.71
CA ALA A 119 3.10 -11.03 18.56
C ALA A 119 4.02 -12.27 18.48
N ASP A 120 4.78 -12.44 17.40
CA ASP A 120 5.76 -13.52 17.24
C ASP A 120 7.18 -13.10 17.66
N GLY A 121 7.34 -11.91 18.25
CA GLY A 121 8.62 -11.33 18.65
C GLY A 121 9.45 -10.77 17.50
N ALA A 122 9.05 -10.97 16.24
CA ALA A 122 9.78 -10.45 15.09
C ALA A 122 9.60 -8.94 14.98
N VAL A 123 10.70 -8.20 14.81
CA VAL A 123 10.66 -6.77 14.52
C VAL A 123 10.18 -6.57 13.08
N ARG A 124 9.13 -5.76 12.91
CA ARG A 124 8.52 -5.49 11.61
C ARG A 124 8.35 -3.99 11.41
N ASP A 125 8.47 -3.59 10.16
CA ASP A 125 8.23 -2.21 9.73
C ASP A 125 6.79 -2.03 9.28
N TYR A 126 6.25 -0.86 9.58
CA TYR A 126 4.89 -0.50 9.25
C TYR A 126 4.82 0.90 8.68
N TYR A 127 4.04 1.08 7.63
CA TYR A 127 3.51 2.39 7.28
C TYR A 127 2.08 2.52 7.81
N ILE A 128 1.75 3.71 8.29
CA ILE A 128 0.48 4.06 8.94
C ILE A 128 -0.19 5.16 8.14
N ARG A 129 -1.50 5.06 7.97
CA ARG A 129 -2.36 6.08 7.34
C ARG A 129 -3.77 6.01 7.91
N GLN A 130 -4.62 6.98 7.62
CA GLN A 130 -6.05 6.85 7.94
C GLN A 130 -6.65 5.61 7.25
N LEU A 131 -7.46 4.86 8.00
CA LEU A 131 -8.25 3.79 7.42
C LEU A 131 -9.35 4.41 6.56
N ARG A 132 -9.32 4.12 5.26
CA ARG A 132 -10.43 4.38 4.35
C ARG A 132 -11.10 3.05 4.05
N ASP A 133 -12.33 2.88 4.51
CA ASP A 133 -13.15 1.69 4.31
C ASP A 133 -13.99 1.76 3.02
N GLY A 134 -14.15 2.97 2.46
CA GLY A 134 -14.70 3.17 1.12
C GLY A 134 -13.86 2.48 0.04
N LYS A 135 -14.47 1.51 -0.64
CA LYS A 135 -13.92 0.86 -1.82
C LYS A 135 -14.58 1.45 -3.08
N GLY A 136 -14.17 2.64 -3.47
CA GLY A 136 -14.50 3.17 -4.79
C GLY A 136 -13.48 2.66 -5.81
N SER A 137 -13.94 1.98 -6.86
CA SER A 137 -13.12 1.61 -8.01
C SER A 137 -13.86 1.98 -9.29
N ALA A 138 -13.11 2.23 -10.36
CA ALA A 138 -13.67 2.27 -11.69
C ALA A 138 -14.17 0.87 -12.08
N VAL A 139 -15.38 0.77 -12.63
CA VAL A 139 -15.95 -0.47 -13.17
C VAL A 139 -15.62 -0.51 -14.67
N ILE A 140 -14.37 -0.85 -14.96
CA ILE A 140 -13.78 -0.75 -16.30
C ILE A 140 -14.49 -1.64 -17.32
N GLU A 141 -15.07 -2.75 -16.88
CA GLU A 141 -15.75 -3.76 -17.68
C GLU A 141 -17.04 -3.23 -18.32
N THR A 142 -17.59 -2.16 -17.77
CA THR A 142 -18.83 -1.51 -18.24
C THR A 142 -18.57 -0.24 -19.05
N MET A 143 -17.31 0.17 -19.17
CA MET A 143 -16.96 1.39 -19.90
C MET A 143 -17.07 1.17 -21.41
N ASN A 144 -17.74 2.08 -22.10
CA ASN A 144 -17.65 2.16 -23.56
C ASN A 144 -16.25 2.69 -23.97
N PRO A 145 -15.90 2.63 -25.27
CA PRO A 145 -14.56 3.03 -25.73
C PRO A 145 -14.16 4.46 -25.33
N ASP A 146 -15.08 5.42 -25.38
CA ASP A 146 -14.80 6.81 -25.03
C ASP A 146 -14.50 6.99 -23.53
N ALA A 147 -15.31 6.35 -22.68
CA ALA A 147 -15.11 6.36 -21.23
C ALA A 147 -13.79 5.68 -20.85
N MET A 148 -13.47 4.55 -21.49
CA MET A 148 -12.21 3.84 -21.29
C MET A 148 -11.02 4.71 -21.70
N ALA A 149 -11.08 5.38 -22.86
CA ALA A 149 -10.02 6.27 -23.32
C ALA A 149 -9.84 7.48 -22.39
N MET A 150 -10.92 8.03 -21.84
CA MET A 150 -10.85 9.09 -20.84
C MET A 150 -10.20 8.59 -19.55
N TYR A 151 -10.60 7.43 -19.05
CA TYR A 151 -10.04 6.82 -17.85
C TYR A 151 -8.55 6.52 -18.02
N GLY A 152 -8.15 5.94 -19.15
CA GLY A 152 -6.75 5.70 -19.50
C GLY A 152 -5.92 6.99 -19.50
N ARG A 153 -6.43 8.07 -20.09
CA ARG A 153 -5.78 9.39 -20.06
C ARG A 153 -5.61 9.93 -18.63
N LEU A 154 -6.61 9.74 -17.77
CA LEU A 154 -6.52 10.16 -16.36
C LEU A 154 -5.41 9.37 -15.63
N CYS A 155 -5.41 8.04 -15.77
CA CYS A 155 -4.39 7.17 -15.19
C CYS A 155 -2.99 7.52 -15.69
N ALA A 156 -2.82 7.70 -17.00
CA ALA A 156 -1.56 8.11 -17.62
C ALA A 156 -1.07 9.45 -17.06
N ARG A 157 -1.97 10.43 -16.89
CA ARG A 157 -1.61 11.75 -16.33
C ARG A 157 -1.16 11.66 -14.87
N VAL A 158 -1.83 10.86 -14.05
CA VAL A 158 -1.44 10.63 -12.65
C VAL A 158 -0.07 9.95 -12.58
N LEU A 159 0.17 8.94 -13.42
CA LEU A 159 1.44 8.22 -13.49
C LEU A 159 2.59 9.14 -13.96
N ALA A 160 2.38 9.89 -15.05
CA ALA A 160 3.36 10.85 -15.55
C ALA A 160 3.72 11.91 -14.49
N TYR A 161 2.73 12.39 -13.74
CA TYR A 161 2.98 13.35 -12.66
C TYR A 161 3.81 12.75 -11.52
N ALA A 162 3.53 11.51 -11.12
CA ALA A 162 4.31 10.80 -10.12
C ALA A 162 5.77 10.62 -10.57
N HIS A 163 6.00 10.16 -11.81
CA HIS A 163 7.33 10.00 -12.38
C HIS A 163 8.09 11.32 -12.48
N ALA A 164 7.43 12.39 -12.96
CA ALA A 164 8.06 13.70 -13.09
C ALA A 164 8.42 14.35 -11.74
N ARG A 165 7.75 13.95 -10.64
CA ARG A 165 8.05 14.43 -9.28
C ARG A 165 9.11 13.62 -8.56
N ALA A 166 9.17 12.32 -8.81
CA ALA A 166 10.07 11.41 -8.08
C ALA A 166 11.33 11.02 -8.87
N GLY A 167 11.36 11.25 -10.19
CA GLY A 167 12.49 10.92 -11.07
C GLY A 167 13.00 12.10 -11.88
N ASP A 168 14.00 11.85 -12.72
CA ASP A 168 14.51 12.83 -13.67
C ASP A 168 13.56 12.98 -14.86
N ARG A 169 12.68 13.98 -14.77
CA ARG A 169 11.69 14.28 -15.81
C ARG A 169 12.31 14.56 -17.19
N PHE A 170 13.54 15.06 -17.25
CA PHE A 170 14.20 15.35 -18.52
C PHE A 170 14.76 14.08 -19.14
N ALA A 171 15.40 13.22 -18.33
CA ALA A 171 15.84 11.90 -18.79
C ALA A 171 14.66 11.04 -19.25
N ILE A 172 13.56 11.03 -18.50
CA ILE A 172 12.34 10.31 -18.86
C ILE A 172 11.76 10.85 -20.17
N ALA A 173 11.60 12.17 -20.31
CA ALA A 173 11.09 12.76 -21.55
C ALA A 173 12.02 12.49 -22.74
N GLY A 174 13.34 12.55 -22.55
CA GLY A 174 14.32 12.22 -23.58
C GLY A 174 14.29 10.75 -24.01
N TYR A 175 14.08 9.83 -23.05
CA TYR A 175 13.92 8.41 -23.35
C TYR A 175 12.63 8.11 -24.12
N LEU A 176 11.53 8.76 -23.75
CA LEU A 176 10.24 8.61 -24.44
C LEU A 176 10.24 9.22 -25.84
N GLY A 177 11.05 10.26 -26.07
CA GLY A 177 11.15 10.91 -27.38
C GLY A 177 9.88 11.65 -27.79
N SER A 178 9.72 11.86 -29.09
CA SER A 178 8.53 12.48 -29.70
C SER A 178 7.85 11.63 -30.77
N ASP A 179 8.34 10.40 -30.97
CA ASP A 179 7.69 9.39 -31.81
C ASP A 179 6.73 8.52 -30.98
N ASP A 180 6.18 7.49 -31.60
CA ASP A 180 5.19 6.57 -31.03
C ASP A 180 5.78 5.18 -30.72
N ASP A 181 7.11 5.02 -30.67
CA ASP A 181 7.75 3.71 -30.49
C ASP A 181 7.51 3.16 -29.07
N PHE A 182 7.52 4.02 -28.05
CA PHE A 182 7.16 3.63 -26.69
C PHE A 182 5.70 3.20 -26.60
N ASP A 183 4.79 3.94 -27.24
CA ASP A 183 3.36 3.65 -27.23
C ASP A 183 3.07 2.29 -27.89
N LYS A 184 3.70 2.02 -29.04
CA LYS A 184 3.64 0.71 -29.72
C LYS A 184 4.18 -0.42 -28.85
N SER A 185 5.33 -0.21 -28.23
CA SER A 185 5.98 -1.20 -27.36
C SER A 185 5.14 -1.53 -26.14
N LEU A 186 4.57 -0.50 -25.49
CA LEU A 186 3.70 -0.66 -24.33
C LEU A 186 2.38 -1.34 -24.70
N THR A 187 1.82 -1.03 -25.87
CA THR A 187 0.60 -1.68 -26.39
C THR A 187 0.85 -3.16 -26.65
N ALA A 188 1.94 -3.49 -27.36
CA ALA A 188 2.32 -4.88 -27.61
C ALA A 188 2.59 -5.66 -26.31
N PHE A 189 3.25 -5.02 -25.33
CA PHE A 189 3.43 -5.61 -24.00
C PHE A 189 2.10 -5.86 -23.31
N ALA A 190 1.17 -4.90 -23.32
CA ALA A 190 -0.13 -5.03 -22.66
C ALA A 190 -0.95 -6.19 -23.25
N GLU A 191 -1.00 -6.33 -24.58
CA GLU A 191 -1.68 -7.43 -25.27
C GLU A 191 -1.04 -8.79 -24.92
N THR A 192 0.27 -8.90 -25.08
CA THR A 192 0.98 -10.17 -24.81
C THR A 192 0.92 -10.57 -23.34
N TYR A 193 0.92 -9.60 -22.42
CA TYR A 193 0.77 -9.85 -20.99
C TYR A 193 -0.65 -10.24 -20.61
N ALA A 194 -1.67 -9.69 -21.28
CA ALA A 194 -3.06 -10.12 -21.11
C ALA A 194 -3.22 -11.60 -21.49
N ASP A 195 -2.70 -12.00 -22.66
CA ASP A 195 -2.72 -13.40 -23.10
C ASP A 195 -1.95 -14.31 -22.12
N GLN A 196 -0.83 -13.83 -21.57
CA GLN A 196 -0.06 -14.57 -20.58
C GLN A 196 -0.87 -14.79 -19.31
N ASN A 197 -1.57 -13.77 -18.83
CA ASN A 197 -2.43 -13.88 -17.65
C ASN A 197 -3.58 -14.88 -17.85
N GLU A 198 -4.16 -14.94 -19.05
CA GLU A 198 -5.17 -15.97 -19.39
C GLU A 198 -4.59 -17.38 -19.37
N ARG A 199 -3.39 -17.57 -19.96
CA ARG A 199 -2.68 -18.86 -19.93
C ARG A 199 -2.34 -19.30 -18.51
N ASP A 200 -1.86 -18.38 -17.67
CA ASP A 200 -1.52 -18.67 -16.28
C ASP A 200 -2.75 -19.03 -15.45
N HIS A 201 -3.86 -18.32 -15.66
CA HIS A 201 -5.13 -18.66 -15.04
C HIS A 201 -5.61 -20.06 -15.47
N ALA A 202 -5.56 -20.39 -16.76
CA ALA A 202 -5.92 -21.72 -17.26
C ALA A 202 -5.01 -22.83 -16.68
N ALA A 203 -3.70 -22.57 -16.58
CA ALA A 203 -2.75 -23.51 -15.98
C ALA A 203 -3.02 -23.73 -14.49
N LEU A 204 -3.35 -22.67 -13.74
CA LEU A 204 -3.76 -22.75 -12.33
C LEU A 204 -5.04 -23.58 -12.18
N ARG A 205 -6.07 -23.31 -13.00
CA ARG A 205 -7.31 -24.08 -13.02
C ARG A 205 -7.05 -25.56 -13.28
N LYS A 206 -6.25 -25.89 -14.30
CA LYS A 206 -5.86 -27.28 -14.59
C LYS A 206 -5.12 -27.92 -13.41
N ALA A 207 -4.24 -27.19 -12.74
CA ALA A 207 -3.51 -27.70 -11.58
C ALA A 207 -4.42 -28.01 -10.39
N ILE A 208 -5.50 -27.24 -10.21
CA ILE A 208 -6.53 -27.52 -9.23
C ILE A 208 -7.32 -28.77 -9.62
N ASP A 209 -7.75 -28.87 -10.87
CA ASP A 209 -8.53 -30.00 -11.38
C ASP A 209 -7.73 -31.32 -11.34
N ASP A 210 -6.41 -31.25 -11.62
CA ASP A 210 -5.47 -32.38 -11.51
C ASP A 210 -5.12 -32.75 -10.04
N GLY A 211 -5.56 -31.96 -9.05
CA GLY A 211 -5.23 -32.17 -7.63
C GLY A 211 -3.78 -31.81 -7.24
N ARG A 212 -3.03 -31.14 -8.11
CA ARG A 212 -1.67 -30.65 -7.80
C ARG A 212 -1.67 -29.42 -6.89
N ILE A 213 -2.74 -28.64 -6.93
CA ILE A 213 -2.97 -27.48 -6.06
C ILE A 213 -4.30 -27.67 -5.35
N THR A 214 -4.27 -27.67 -4.01
CA THR A 214 -5.49 -27.65 -3.21
C THR A 214 -6.12 -26.25 -3.28
N ALA A 215 -7.34 -26.16 -3.81
CA ALA A 215 -8.13 -24.94 -3.76
C ALA A 215 -9.37 -25.15 -2.89
N HIS A 216 -9.68 -24.14 -2.07
CA HIS A 216 -10.94 -24.05 -1.34
C HIS A 216 -11.80 -23.00 -2.03
N PRO A 217 -12.93 -23.36 -2.65
CA PRO A 217 -13.86 -22.36 -3.19
C PRO A 217 -14.32 -21.46 -2.04
N GLY A 218 -14.27 -20.14 -2.27
CA GLY A 218 -14.84 -19.19 -1.33
C GLY A 218 -16.36 -19.41 -1.26
N THR A 219 -16.88 -19.53 -0.04
CA THR A 219 -18.33 -19.51 0.24
C THR A 219 -18.92 -18.14 -0.03
#